data_AF-A0A971X8A3-F1
#
_entry.id   AF-A0A971X8A3-F1
#
_cell.length_a   1.000
_cell.length_b   1.000
_cell.length_c   1.000
_cell.angle_alpha   90.00
_cell.angle_beta   90.00
_cell.angle_gamma   90.00
#
_symmetry.space_group_name_H-M   'P 1'
#
loop_
_entity.id
_entity.type
_entity.pdbx_description
1 polymer ?
#
loop_
_entity_poly.entity_id
_entity_poly.type
_entity_poly.pdbx_seq_one_letter_code
_entity_poly.pdbx_strand_id
1 'polypeptide(L)'
;MKTRSQGSHALVNKLRFKPSRDIPSYMMVLPAMVFLFLFTYMPMYGIIIAFKDYSPFRGIMASYWVGFKHFGFLADESFWRVFRNTIAINIYDIIFGFPIPILLAICLNELVSKRFKKIVQVVTYLPHFISWVVVSGIFVTLLNPQFGLVFKWLP
;
A
#
# COMPACT_ATOMS: atom_id res chain seq x y z
N MET A 1 3.72 -50.87 25.18
CA MET A 1 3.56 -49.46 25.60
C MET A 1 4.93 -48.76 25.59
N LYS A 2 5.46 -48.32 24.43
CA LYS A 2 6.79 -47.65 24.35
C LYS A 2 7.04 -46.76 23.10
N THR A 3 6.00 -46.34 22.37
CA THR A 3 6.16 -45.71 21.04
C THR A 3 5.93 -44.19 20.98
N ARG A 4 5.63 -43.49 22.09
CA ARG A 4 5.38 -42.03 22.07
C ARG A 4 6.56 -41.13 22.46
N SER A 5 7.63 -41.66 23.05
CA SER A 5 8.73 -40.84 23.58
C SER A 5 9.81 -40.48 22.53
N GLN A 6 10.06 -41.33 21.52
CA GLN A 6 11.14 -41.09 20.55
C GLN A 6 10.84 -39.99 19.51
N GLY A 7 9.56 -39.74 19.18
CA GLY A 7 9.18 -38.70 18.21
C GLY A 7 9.40 -37.26 18.69
N SER A 8 9.34 -37.03 20.01
CA SER A 8 9.49 -35.69 20.60
C SER A 8 10.96 -35.23 20.59
N HIS A 9 11.90 -36.12 20.90
CA HIS A 9 13.34 -35.81 20.88
C HIS A 9 13.88 -35.50 19.47
N ALA A 10 13.29 -36.08 18.42
CA ALA A 10 13.68 -35.81 17.03
C ALA A 10 13.25 -34.40 16.55
N LEU A 11 12.10 -33.90 17.01
CA LEU A 11 11.62 -32.55 16.69
C LEU A 11 12.46 -31.47 17.37
N VAL A 12 12.85 -31.69 18.63
CA VAL A 12 13.70 -30.75 19.40
C VAL A 12 15.10 -30.63 18.80
N ASN A 13 15.69 -31.75 18.32
CA ASN A 13 17.02 -31.73 17.73
C ASN A 13 17.07 -31.08 16.33
N LYS A 14 15.91 -30.91 15.67
CA LYS A 14 15.81 -30.26 14.35
C LYS A 14 15.76 -28.73 14.43
N LEU A 15 15.42 -28.18 15.60
CA LEU A 15 15.42 -26.73 15.91
C LEU A 15 16.75 -26.24 16.49
N ARG A 16 17.74 -27.12 16.61
CA ARG A 16 19.05 -26.77 17.15
C ARG A 16 19.79 -25.90 16.14
N PHE A 17 19.97 -24.63 16.47
CA PHE A 17 20.71 -23.64 15.68
C PHE A 17 22.05 -24.24 15.24
N LYS A 18 22.21 -24.40 13.92
CA LYS A 18 23.43 -24.90 13.29
C LYS A 18 24.12 -23.70 12.65
N PRO A 19 25.14 -23.11 13.30
CA PRO A 19 25.74 -21.86 12.88
C PRO A 19 26.21 -21.87 11.42
N SER A 20 26.71 -22.98 10.90
CA SER A 20 27.18 -23.07 9.50
C SER A 20 26.08 -23.00 8.44
N ARG A 21 24.82 -23.36 8.76
CA ARG A 21 23.69 -23.30 7.82
C ARG A 21 22.81 -22.07 8.02
N ASP A 22 22.69 -21.61 9.25
CA ASP A 22 21.73 -20.58 9.59
C ASP A 22 22.32 -19.16 9.42
N ILE A 23 23.63 -18.97 9.69
CA ILE A 23 24.31 -17.68 9.57
C ILE A 23 24.21 -17.09 8.15
N PRO A 24 24.45 -17.83 7.05
CA PRO A 24 24.31 -17.28 5.70
C PRO A 24 22.88 -16.79 5.41
N SER A 25 21.85 -17.52 5.87
CA SER A 25 20.45 -17.11 5.72
C SER A 25 20.15 -15.83 6.50
N TYR A 26 20.64 -15.71 7.74
CA TYR A 26 20.50 -14.48 8.51
C TYR A 26 21.25 -13.30 7.87
N MET A 27 22.43 -13.52 7.31
CA MET A 27 23.19 -12.48 6.60
C MET A 27 22.49 -11.96 5.34
N MET A 28 21.71 -12.80 4.63
CA MET A 28 20.91 -12.37 3.49
C MET A 28 19.69 -11.54 3.90
N VAL A 29 19.11 -11.82 5.07
CA VAL A 29 17.94 -11.08 5.60
C VAL A 29 18.37 -9.78 6.29
N LEU A 30 19.58 -9.74 6.85
CA LEU A 30 20.13 -8.59 7.57
C LEU A 30 20.07 -7.26 6.80
N PRO A 31 20.47 -7.14 5.51
CA PRO A 31 20.36 -5.88 4.79
C PRO A 31 18.91 -5.42 4.61
N ALA A 32 17.97 -6.34 4.39
CA ALA A 32 16.55 -6.01 4.32
C ALA A 32 16.01 -5.51 5.67
N MET A 33 16.43 -6.13 6.78
CA MET A 33 16.07 -5.70 8.14
C MET A 33 16.66 -4.32 8.48
N VAL A 34 17.93 -4.08 8.14
CA VAL A 34 18.58 -2.77 8.36
C VAL A 34 17.87 -1.69 7.55
N PHE A 35 17.56 -1.95 6.29
CA PHE A 35 16.79 -1.02 5.45
C PHE A 35 15.42 -0.71 6.07
N LEU A 36 14.69 -1.74 6.47
CA LEU A 36 13.37 -1.60 7.09
C LEU A 36 13.45 -0.81 8.41
N PHE A 37 14.49 -1.03 9.22
CA PHE A 37 14.67 -0.29 10.47
C PHE A 37 14.98 1.19 10.23
N LEU A 38 15.90 1.49 9.31
CA LEU A 38 16.33 2.86 9.01
C LEU A 38 15.27 3.67 8.26
N PHE A 39 14.55 3.07 7.32
CA PHE A 39 13.62 3.81 6.45
C PHE A 39 12.15 3.69 6.86
N THR A 40 11.76 2.70 7.66
CA THR A 40 10.38 2.53 8.12
C THR A 40 10.23 2.79 9.62
N TYR A 41 11.04 2.16 10.47
CA TYR A 41 10.90 2.33 11.93
C TYR A 41 11.45 3.66 12.44
N MET A 42 12.57 4.14 11.90
CA MET A 42 13.13 5.41 12.33
C MET A 42 12.18 6.60 12.06
N PRO A 43 11.54 6.74 10.88
CA PRO A 43 10.54 7.80 10.68
C PRO A 43 9.31 7.70 11.58
N MET A 44 8.93 6.50 12.04
CA MET A 44 7.81 6.33 12.99
C MET A 44 8.07 7.01 14.34
N TYR A 45 9.33 7.28 14.71
CA TYR A 45 9.64 8.12 15.87
C TYR A 45 8.99 9.52 15.76
N GLY A 46 8.76 10.01 14.54
CA GLY A 46 8.08 11.27 14.25
C GLY A 46 6.63 11.34 14.73
N ILE A 47 5.98 10.22 15.08
CA ILE A 47 4.61 10.19 15.63
C ILE A 47 4.51 11.03 16.91
N ILE A 48 5.60 11.19 17.67
CA ILE A 48 5.67 12.01 18.88
C ILE A 48 5.34 13.49 18.58
N ILE A 49 5.54 13.96 17.35
CA ILE A 49 5.18 15.32 16.91
C ILE A 49 3.68 15.58 17.11
N ALA A 50 2.81 14.57 16.99
CA ALA A 50 1.38 14.71 17.21
C ALA A 50 1.02 15.10 18.65
N PHE A 51 1.94 14.94 19.60
CA PHE A 51 1.75 15.28 21.02
C PHE A 51 2.57 16.51 21.46
N LYS A 52 3.36 17.09 20.55
CA LYS A 52 4.24 18.22 20.82
C LYS A 52 3.85 19.44 19.97
N ASP A 53 4.11 20.64 20.48
CA ASP A 53 3.97 21.88 19.71
C ASP A 53 5.23 22.09 18.86
N TYR A 54 5.33 21.28 17.82
CA TYR A 54 6.51 21.20 16.97
C TYR A 54 6.72 22.49 16.19
N SER A 55 7.89 23.10 16.38
CA SER A 55 8.37 24.19 15.54
C SER A 55 9.63 23.73 14.79
N PRO A 56 9.70 23.90 13.46
CA PRO A 56 10.90 23.56 12.68
C PRO A 56 12.19 24.22 13.21
N PHE A 57 12.08 25.39 13.84
CA PHE A 57 13.21 26.13 14.40
C PHE A 57 13.74 25.54 15.72
N ARG A 58 12.91 24.85 16.51
CA ARG A 58 13.30 24.27 17.81
C ARG A 58 13.59 22.76 17.74
N GLY A 59 13.17 22.10 16.66
CA GLY A 59 13.32 20.65 16.51
C GLY A 59 12.38 19.84 17.40
N ILE A 60 12.35 18.52 17.18
CA ILE A 60 11.37 17.60 17.82
C ILE A 60 11.64 17.43 19.34
N MET A 61 12.91 17.52 19.75
CA MET A 61 13.30 17.26 21.14
C MET A 61 13.02 18.44 22.08
N ALA A 62 13.25 19.68 21.65
CA ALA A 62 13.05 20.88 22.46
C ALA A 62 11.64 21.50 22.33
N SER A 63 10.75 20.89 21.54
CA SER A 63 9.36 21.33 21.43
C SER A 63 8.53 20.89 22.66
N TYR A 64 7.68 21.80 23.16
CA TYR A 64 6.86 21.58 24.36
C TYR A 64 5.83 20.48 24.15
N TRP A 65 5.60 19.68 25.19
CA TRP A 65 4.56 18.64 25.18
C TRP A 65 3.19 19.27 25.41
N VAL A 66 2.28 19.12 24.44
CA VAL A 66 0.92 19.70 24.47
C VAL A 66 -0.18 18.64 24.54
N GLY A 67 0.20 17.36 24.65
CA GLY A 67 -0.75 16.25 24.81
C GLY A 67 -1.71 16.14 23.62
N PHE A 68 -3.02 16.16 23.89
CA PHE A 68 -4.05 15.96 22.87
C PHE A 68 -4.55 17.23 22.19
N LYS A 69 -3.88 18.38 22.38
CA LYS A 69 -4.32 19.66 21.80
C LYS A 69 -4.60 19.58 20.29
N HIS A 70 -3.75 18.89 19.54
CA HIS A 70 -3.90 18.76 18.10
C HIS A 70 -5.11 17.91 17.69
N PHE A 71 -5.62 17.03 18.54
CA PHE A 71 -6.77 16.17 18.25
C PHE A 71 -8.11 16.90 18.27
N GLY A 72 -8.13 18.20 18.56
CA GLY A 72 -9.33 19.04 18.44
C GLY A 72 -9.94 19.04 17.02
N PHE A 73 -9.19 18.65 15.98
CA PHE A 73 -9.73 18.49 14.62
C PHE A 73 -10.84 17.43 14.53
N LEU A 74 -10.93 16.51 15.49
CA LEU A 74 -12.00 15.50 15.53
C LEU A 74 -13.39 16.11 15.75
N ALA A 75 -13.47 17.33 16.28
CA ALA A 75 -14.72 18.07 16.44
C ALA A 75 -15.11 18.86 15.17
N ASP A 76 -14.23 18.97 14.18
CA ASP A 76 -14.50 19.69 12.92
C ASP A 76 -15.32 18.80 11.97
N GLU A 77 -16.42 19.36 11.44
CA GLU A 77 -17.26 18.68 10.45
C GLU A 77 -16.49 18.37 9.16
N SER A 78 -15.54 19.23 8.78
CA SER A 78 -14.71 19.06 7.59
C SER A 78 -13.90 17.76 7.66
N PHE A 79 -13.39 17.42 8.84
CA PHE A 79 -12.69 16.15 9.07
C PHE A 79 -13.61 14.96 8.79
N TRP A 80 -14.82 14.95 9.37
CA TRP A 80 -15.79 13.87 9.18
C TRP A 80 -16.32 13.77 7.75
N ARG A 81 -16.40 14.89 7.01
CA ARG A 81 -16.72 14.88 5.58
C ARG A 81 -15.63 14.20 4.77
N VAL A 82 -14.36 14.58 4.98
CA VAL A 82 -13.23 13.96 4.28
C VAL A 82 -13.10 12.48 4.66
N PHE A 83 -13.21 12.15 5.95
CA PHE A 83 -13.14 10.78 6.45
C PHE A 83 -14.20 9.87 5.82
N ARG A 84 -15.46 10.30 5.78
CA ARG A 84 -16.54 9.56 5.11
C ARG A 84 -16.30 9.40 3.62
N ASN A 85 -15.81 10.45 2.95
CA ASN A 85 -15.48 10.38 1.53
C ASN A 85 -14.35 9.38 1.26
N THR A 86 -13.29 9.39 2.07
CA THR A 86 -12.19 8.43 1.96
C THR A 86 -12.69 7.01 2.16
N ILE A 87 -13.51 6.75 3.18
CA ILE A 87 -14.10 5.43 3.41
C ILE A 87 -14.97 5.02 2.22
N ALA A 88 -15.85 5.91 1.72
CA ALA A 88 -16.70 5.63 0.58
C ALA A 88 -15.88 5.26 -0.66
N ILE A 89 -14.82 6.02 -0.96
CA ILE A 89 -13.90 5.72 -2.08
C ILE A 89 -13.26 4.34 -1.92
N ASN A 90 -12.75 4.00 -0.73
CA ASN A 90 -12.15 2.69 -0.47
C ASN A 90 -13.18 1.55 -0.58
N ILE A 91 -14.42 1.77 -0.16
CA ILE A 91 -15.50 0.79 -0.33
C ILE A 91 -15.78 0.56 -1.83
N TYR A 92 -15.88 1.64 -2.62
CA TYR A 92 -16.04 1.51 -4.07
C TYR A 92 -14.86 0.79 -4.72
N ASP A 93 -13.63 1.04 -4.27
CA ASP A 93 -12.44 0.34 -4.75
C ASP A 93 -12.47 -1.16 -4.43
N ILE A 94 -12.97 -1.55 -3.25
CA ILE A 94 -13.15 -2.96 -2.91
C ILE A 94 -14.27 -3.60 -3.74
N ILE A 95 -15.40 -2.91 -3.94
CA ILE A 95 -16.55 -3.47 -4.66
C ILE A 95 -16.29 -3.58 -6.16
N PHE A 96 -15.59 -2.60 -6.75
CA PHE A 96 -15.35 -2.56 -8.20
C PHE A 96 -13.91 -2.87 -8.56
N GLY A 97 -12.94 -2.25 -7.89
CA GLY A 97 -11.50 -2.43 -8.15
C GLY A 97 -11.01 -3.86 -7.92
N PHE A 98 -11.54 -4.60 -6.94
CA PHE A 98 -11.17 -5.99 -6.70
C PHE A 98 -11.82 -7.00 -7.67
N PRO A 99 -13.13 -6.96 -7.97
CA PRO A 99 -13.75 -7.95 -8.87
C PRO A 99 -13.42 -7.75 -10.35
N ILE A 100 -13.18 -6.52 -10.80
CA ILE A 100 -12.93 -6.23 -12.22
C ILE A 100 -11.72 -7.01 -12.78
N PRO A 101 -10.53 -7.02 -12.13
CA PRO A 101 -9.39 -7.82 -12.57
C PRO A 101 -9.68 -9.33 -12.61
N ILE A 102 -10.47 -9.83 -11.67
CA ILE A 102 -10.85 -11.26 -11.61
C ILE A 102 -11.75 -11.62 -12.79
N LEU A 103 -12.78 -10.81 -13.03
CA LEU A 103 -13.68 -10.97 -14.18
C LEU A 103 -12.89 -10.93 -15.49
N LEU A 104 -11.98 -9.96 -15.64
CA LEU A 104 -11.11 -9.87 -16.81
C LEU A 104 -10.23 -11.12 -16.96
N ALA A 105 -9.66 -11.64 -15.87
CA ALA A 105 -8.83 -12.84 -15.90
C ALA A 105 -9.63 -14.07 -16.37
N ILE A 106 -10.88 -14.22 -15.92
CA ILE A 106 -11.78 -15.31 -16.36
C ILE A 106 -12.14 -15.13 -17.84
N CYS A 107 -12.54 -13.93 -18.27
CA CYS A 107 -12.84 -13.64 -19.67
C CYS A 107 -11.64 -13.93 -20.58
N LEU A 108 -10.43 -13.59 -20.15
CA LEU A 108 -9.20 -13.89 -20.88
C LEU A 108 -8.84 -15.38 -20.86
N ASN A 109 -9.28 -16.13 -19.85
CA ASN A 109 -9.06 -17.56 -19.79
C ASN A 109 -9.88 -18.31 -20.83
N GLU A 110 -11.12 -17.87 -21.07
CA GLU A 110 -12.06 -18.48 -22.03
C GLU A 110 -11.69 -18.22 -23.51
N LEU A 111 -10.75 -17.30 -23.78
CA LEU A 111 -10.30 -17.01 -25.13
C LEU A 111 -9.45 -18.14 -25.74
N VAL A 112 -9.97 -18.77 -26.80
CA VAL A 112 -9.28 -19.82 -27.57
C VAL A 112 -8.06 -19.27 -28.34
N SER A 113 -8.13 -18.04 -28.86
CA SER A 113 -7.06 -17.43 -29.66
C SER A 113 -5.95 -16.85 -28.78
N LYS A 114 -4.78 -17.49 -28.80
CA LYS A 114 -3.58 -17.05 -28.06
C LYS A 114 -3.07 -15.66 -28.48
N ARG A 115 -3.21 -15.30 -29.76
CA ARG A 115 -2.78 -13.97 -30.27
C ARG A 115 -3.67 -12.85 -29.72
N PHE A 116 -4.99 -13.06 -29.75
CA PHE A 116 -5.95 -12.08 -29.24
C PHE A 116 -5.82 -11.89 -27.73
N LYS A 117 -5.69 -12.98 -26.97
CA LYS A 117 -5.42 -12.94 -25.52
C LYS A 117 -4.21 -12.06 -25.17
N LYS A 118 -3.10 -12.22 -25.90
CA LYS A 118 -1.87 -11.44 -25.68
C LYS A 118 -2.07 -9.95 -25.94
N ILE A 119 -2.79 -9.58 -26.99
CA ILE A 119 -3.05 -8.16 -27.32
C ILE A 119 -3.89 -7.51 -26.22
N VAL A 120 -4.99 -8.13 -25.81
CA VAL A 120 -5.87 -7.58 -24.76
C VAL A 120 -5.09 -7.41 -23.46
N GLN A 121 -4.29 -8.39 -23.05
CA GLN A 121 -3.42 -8.26 -21.88
C GLN A 121 -2.49 -7.04 -21.98
N VAL A 122 -1.77 -6.88 -23.10
CA VAL A 122 -0.86 -5.75 -23.26
C VAL A 122 -1.61 -4.42 -23.18
N VAL A 123 -2.76 -4.30 -23.84
CA VAL A 123 -3.58 -3.07 -23.81
C VAL A 123 -4.12 -2.79 -22.41
N THR A 124 -4.54 -3.80 -21.65
CA THR A 124 -5.06 -3.60 -20.29
C THR A 124 -3.98 -3.35 -19.24
N TYR A 125 -2.77 -3.90 -19.42
CA TYR A 125 -1.65 -3.63 -18.52
C TYR A 125 -0.94 -2.31 -18.85
N LEU A 126 -1.08 -1.79 -20.08
CA LEU A 126 -0.45 -0.54 -20.51
C LEU A 126 -0.73 0.66 -19.57
N PRO A 127 -1.98 0.92 -19.13
CA PRO A 127 -2.29 2.05 -18.26
C PRO A 127 -1.57 2.03 -16.92
N HIS A 128 -1.21 0.84 -16.40
CA HIS A 128 -0.48 0.73 -15.13
C HIS A 128 0.94 1.30 -15.23
N PHE A 129 1.51 1.40 -16.44
CA PHE A 129 2.81 2.04 -16.65
C PHE A 129 2.74 3.58 -16.69
N ILE A 130 1.54 4.15 -16.80
CA ILE A 130 1.33 5.59 -16.84
C ILE A 130 1.27 6.13 -15.40
N SER A 131 1.96 7.24 -15.12
CA SER A 131 1.94 7.84 -13.78
C SER A 131 0.58 8.47 -13.47
N TRP A 132 0.20 8.46 -12.19
CA TRP A 132 -1.05 9.09 -11.72
C TRP A 132 -1.14 10.58 -12.07
N VAL A 133 -0.02 11.30 -12.13
CA VAL A 133 0.00 12.73 -12.52
C VAL A 133 -0.36 12.89 -13.99
N VAL A 134 0.20 12.07 -14.89
CA VAL A 134 -0.15 12.11 -16.32
C VAL A 134 -1.61 11.73 -16.53
N VAL A 135 -2.10 10.69 -15.85
CA VAL A 135 -3.51 10.29 -15.88
C VAL A 135 -4.40 11.46 -15.46
N SER A 136 -4.09 12.14 -14.36
CA SER A 136 -4.87 13.30 -13.91
C SER A 136 -4.89 14.44 -14.94
N GLY A 137 -3.76 14.71 -15.61
CA GLY A 137 -3.67 15.69 -16.70
C GLY A 137 -4.51 15.32 -17.92
N ILE A 138 -4.53 14.04 -18.30
CA ILE A 138 -5.40 13.51 -19.36
C ILE A 138 -6.86 13.73 -18.98
N PHE A 139 -7.28 13.36 -17.77
CA PHE A 139 -8.65 13.58 -17.31
C PHE A 139 -9.03 15.08 -17.31
N VAL A 140 -8.20 15.96 -16.78
CA VAL A 140 -8.46 17.42 -16.79
C VAL A 140 -8.58 17.97 -18.22
N THR A 141 -7.76 17.49 -19.14
CA THR A 141 -7.80 17.90 -20.56
C THR A 141 -9.05 17.38 -21.26
N LEU A 142 -9.42 16.11 -21.03
CA LEU A 142 -10.59 15.49 -21.63
C LEU A 142 -11.90 16.10 -21.12
N LEU A 143 -11.98 16.38 -19.81
CA LEU A 143 -13.13 16.99 -19.15
C LEU A 143 -13.09 18.54 -19.18
N ASN A 144 -12.21 19.17 -19.97
CA ASN A 144 -12.19 20.62 -20.08
C ASN A 144 -13.47 21.13 -20.78
N PRO A 145 -14.25 22.05 -20.20
CA PRO A 145 -15.49 22.53 -20.81
C PRO A 145 -15.32 23.31 -22.11
N GLN A 146 -14.18 23.96 -22.32
CA GLN A 146 -13.95 24.88 -23.44
C GLN A 146 -13.33 24.20 -24.67
N PHE A 147 -12.43 23.24 -24.45
CA PHE A 147 -11.68 22.56 -25.52
C PHE A 147 -11.66 21.03 -25.37
N GLY A 148 -12.30 20.49 -24.33
CA GLY A 148 -12.28 19.07 -24.04
C GLY A 148 -13.05 18.28 -25.08
N LEU A 149 -12.48 17.14 -25.46
CA LEU A 149 -13.04 16.25 -26.47
C LEU A 149 -14.45 15.77 -26.10
N VAL A 150 -14.75 15.67 -24.80
CA VAL A 150 -16.06 15.18 -24.31
C VAL A 150 -17.16 16.22 -24.51
N PHE A 151 -16.89 17.50 -24.20
CA PHE A 151 -17.90 18.57 -24.27
C PHE A 151 -18.13 19.08 -25.70
N LYS A 152 -17.17 18.88 -26.62
CA LYS A 152 -17.37 19.20 -28.04
C LYS A 152 -18.44 18.31 -28.72
N TRP A 153 -18.73 17.14 -28.16
CA TRP A 153 -19.71 16.19 -28.68
C TRP A 153 -21.06 16.22 -27.93
N LEU A 154 -21.14 16.94 -26.82
CA LEU A 154 -22.40 17.22 -26.13
C LEU A 154 -23.00 18.49 -26.78
N PRO A 155 -24.26 18.49 -27.23
CA PRO A 155 -24.90 19.67 -27.84
C PRO A 155 -24.99 20.86 -26.88
#